data_AF-A0A7S0U299-F1
#
_entry.id   AF-A0A7S0U299-F1
#
_cell.length_a   1.000
_cell.length_b   1.000
_cell.length_c   1.000
_cell.angle_alpha   90.00
_cell.angle_beta   90.00
_cell.angle_gamma   90.00
#
_symmetry.space_group_name_H-M   'P 1'
#
loop_
_entity.id
_entity.type
_entity.pdbx_description
1 polymer ?
#
loop_
_entity_poly.entity_id
_entity_poly.type
_entity_poly.pdbx_seq_one_letter_code
_entity_poly.pdbx_strand_id
1 'polypeptide(L)'
;PPPPRTVRQPQFGAQDTTSIRGIPCHACATEGAIKGALIGFAWGGFMGQWFGWQDNVKGRPLPVHIARTVAVNSIGFSAFCGIYQGLHCTMEAGRGRQDSLNAAAAGFLTGGGMG
;
A
#
# COMPACT_ATOMS: atom_id res chain seq x y z
N PRO A 1 47.89 -1.61 -3.53
CA PRO A 1 46.49 -1.62 -3.01
C PRO A 1 45.75 -0.36 -3.48
N PRO A 2 44.68 -0.49 -4.29
CA PRO A 2 43.87 0.68 -4.63
C PRO A 2 43.11 1.17 -3.39
N PRO A 3 42.88 2.48 -3.24
CA PRO A 3 42.12 3.01 -2.12
C PRO A 3 40.65 2.54 -2.17
N PRO A 4 39.97 2.46 -1.03
CA PRO A 4 38.56 2.09 -0.97
C PRO A 4 37.74 3.08 -1.80
N ARG A 5 36.98 2.57 -2.78
CA ARG A 5 35.99 3.35 -3.51
C ARG A 5 34.95 3.85 -2.52
N THR A 6 35.08 5.12 -2.15
CA THR A 6 33.98 5.88 -1.58
C THR A 6 32.90 5.94 -2.65
N VAL A 7 31.88 5.09 -2.52
CA VAL A 7 30.65 5.21 -3.28
C VAL A 7 30.03 6.53 -2.84
N ARG A 8 30.29 7.61 -3.59
CA ARG A 8 29.53 8.86 -3.48
C ARG A 8 28.09 8.51 -3.79
N GLN A 9 27.25 8.47 -2.77
CA GLN A 9 25.81 8.53 -3.01
C GLN A 9 25.51 9.82 -3.76
N PRO A 10 24.73 9.77 -4.86
CA PRO A 10 24.31 10.97 -5.55
C PRO A 10 23.39 11.79 -4.63
N GLN A 11 23.94 12.89 -4.11
CA GLN A 11 23.21 13.97 -3.50
C GLN A 11 22.52 14.77 -4.60
N PHE A 12 21.30 14.39 -4.97
CA PHE A 12 20.44 15.20 -5.85
C PHE A 12 19.01 15.24 -5.30
N GLY A 13 18.76 16.20 -4.42
CA GLY A 13 17.56 17.05 -4.50
C GLY A 13 16.18 16.39 -4.53
N ALA A 14 15.93 15.38 -3.71
CA ALA A 14 14.61 15.07 -3.14
C ALA A 14 14.82 14.19 -1.91
N GLN A 15 13.87 14.19 -0.99
CA GLN A 15 13.93 13.43 0.27
C GLN A 15 13.94 11.91 0.02
N ASP A 16 15.10 11.33 -0.31
CA ASP A 16 15.29 9.87 -0.38
C ASP A 16 15.24 9.29 1.03
N THR A 17 14.02 9.20 1.55
CA THR A 17 13.71 8.50 2.79
C THR A 17 13.87 7.02 2.46
N THR A 18 15.04 6.46 2.76
CA THR A 18 15.31 5.03 2.64
C THR A 18 15.04 4.34 3.97
N SER A 19 14.37 3.18 3.95
CA SER A 19 14.23 2.33 5.14
C SER A 19 15.62 1.92 5.66
N ILE A 20 15.66 1.44 6.90
CA ILE A 20 16.82 0.80 7.54
C ILE A 20 17.40 -0.33 6.66
N ARG A 21 16.59 -0.92 5.76
CA ARG A 21 17.00 -1.96 4.80
C ARG A 21 17.62 -1.41 3.49
N GLY A 22 17.78 -0.10 3.36
CA GLY A 22 18.32 0.54 2.15
C GLY A 22 17.35 0.60 0.96
N ILE A 23 16.08 0.26 1.16
CA ILE A 23 15.03 0.30 0.13
C ILE A 23 14.37 1.69 0.17
N PRO A 24 14.18 2.37 -0.97
CA PRO A 24 13.52 3.67 -0.98
C PRO A 24 12.04 3.55 -0.60
N CYS A 25 11.53 4.45 0.24
CA CYS A 25 10.16 4.34 0.77
C CYS A 25 9.07 4.44 -0.30
N HIS A 26 9.35 5.09 -1.45
CA HIS A 26 8.41 5.09 -2.57
C HIS A 26 8.22 3.67 -3.16
N ALA A 27 9.28 2.85 -3.22
CA ALA A 27 9.18 1.47 -3.68
C ALA A 27 8.35 0.64 -2.70
N CYS A 28 8.56 0.82 -1.38
CA CYS A 28 7.74 0.17 -0.35
C CYS A 28 6.25 0.57 -0.46
N ALA A 29 5.95 1.85 -0.66
CA ALA A 29 4.59 2.32 -0.85
C ALA A 29 3.94 1.71 -2.10
N THR A 30 4.65 1.64 -3.23
CA THR A 30 4.13 1.02 -4.45
C THR A 30 3.91 -0.49 -4.29
N GLU A 31 4.81 -1.19 -3.60
CA GLU A 31 4.66 -2.62 -3.32
C GLU A 31 3.42 -2.87 -2.43
N GLY A 32 3.25 -2.05 -1.40
CA GLY A 32 2.06 -2.06 -0.55
C GLY A 32 0.79 -1.79 -1.36
N ALA A 33 0.80 -0.80 -2.24
CA ALA A 33 -0.33 -0.47 -3.10
C ALA A 33 -0.70 -1.62 -4.04
N ILE A 34 0.27 -2.26 -4.70
CA ILE A 34 0.03 -3.41 -5.58
C ILE A 34 -0.56 -4.58 -4.78
N LYS A 35 0.00 -4.89 -3.61
CA LYS A 35 -0.53 -5.93 -2.72
C LYS A 35 -1.96 -5.62 -2.29
N GLY A 36 -2.23 -4.37 -1.91
CA GLY A 36 -3.57 -3.89 -1.57
C GLY A 36 -4.54 -4.01 -2.74
N ALA A 37 -4.13 -3.64 -3.96
CA ALA A 37 -4.95 -3.77 -5.16
C ALA A 37 -5.35 -5.22 -5.45
N LEU A 38 -4.40 -6.17 -5.30
CA LEU A 38 -4.65 -7.60 -5.47
C LEU A 38 -5.61 -8.15 -4.40
N ILE A 39 -5.44 -7.74 -3.14
CA ILE A 39 -6.34 -8.10 -2.05
C ILE A 39 -7.74 -7.55 -2.33
N GLY A 40 -7.85 -6.27 -2.69
CA GLY A 40 -9.12 -5.65 -3.02
C GLY A 40 -9.76 -6.23 -4.29
N PHE A 41 -8.97 -6.74 -5.22
CA PHE A 41 -9.47 -7.42 -6.41
C PHE A 41 -10.10 -8.76 -6.05
N ALA A 42 -9.38 -9.59 -5.28
CA ALA A 42 -9.88 -10.88 -4.81
C ALA A 42 -11.12 -10.70 -3.91
N TRP A 43 -11.06 -9.77 -2.96
CA TRP A 43 -12.15 -9.48 -2.03
C TRP A 43 -13.36 -8.87 -2.74
N GLY A 44 -13.14 -7.88 -3.61
CA GLY A 44 -14.20 -7.23 -4.37
C GLY A 44 -14.86 -8.16 -5.39
N GLY A 45 -14.12 -9.12 -5.95
CA GLY A 45 -14.67 -10.17 -6.82
C GLY A 45 -15.61 -11.10 -6.05
N PHE A 46 -15.16 -11.57 -4.88
CA PHE A 46 -15.98 -12.40 -4.00
C PHE A 46 -17.23 -11.66 -3.50
N MET A 47 -17.07 -10.46 -2.96
CA MET A 47 -18.17 -9.64 -2.44
C MET A 47 -19.13 -9.19 -3.53
N GLY A 48 -18.62 -8.79 -4.70
CA GLY A 48 -19.45 -8.39 -5.83
C GLY A 48 -20.32 -9.53 -6.33
N GLN A 49 -19.80 -10.76 -6.33
CA GLN A 49 -20.57 -11.94 -6.70
C GLN A 49 -21.58 -12.34 -5.63
N TRP A 50 -21.21 -12.23 -4.35
CA TRP A 50 -22.10 -12.49 -3.22
C TRP A 50 -23.28 -11.51 -3.16
N PHE A 51 -23.01 -10.20 -3.24
CA PHE A 51 -24.06 -9.17 -3.26
C PHE A 51 -24.90 -9.25 -4.53
N GLY A 52 -24.28 -9.49 -5.69
CA GLY A 52 -25.02 -9.70 -6.93
C GLY A 52 -26.02 -10.87 -6.83
N TRP A 53 -25.67 -11.91 -6.07
CA TRP A 53 -26.59 -13.02 -5.78
C TRP A 53 -27.70 -12.63 -4.79
N GLN A 54 -27.39 -11.91 -3.72
CA GLN A 54 -28.40 -11.42 -2.75
C GLN A 54 -29.38 -10.42 -3.37
N ASP A 55 -28.89 -9.50 -4.19
CA ASP A 55 -29.66 -8.44 -4.82
C ASP A 55 -30.42 -8.91 -6.08
N ASN A 56 -30.39 -10.22 -6.38
CA ASN A 56 -31.01 -10.82 -7.57
C ASN A 56 -30.60 -10.16 -8.90
N VAL A 57 -29.40 -9.60 -8.97
CA VAL A 57 -28.87 -8.96 -10.18
C VAL A 57 -28.55 -10.07 -11.19
N LYS A 58 -29.35 -10.20 -12.24
CA LYS A 58 -29.19 -11.26 -13.27
C LYS A 58 -28.83 -10.67 -14.64
N GLY A 59 -28.02 -11.40 -15.39
CA GLY A 59 -27.68 -11.07 -16.79
C GLY A 59 -26.60 -9.98 -16.91
N ARG A 60 -26.72 -9.10 -17.91
CA ARG A 60 -25.74 -8.04 -18.24
C ARG A 60 -25.40 -7.04 -17.11
N PRO A 61 -26.27 -6.70 -16.13
CA PRO A 61 -25.89 -5.79 -15.04
C PRO A 61 -24.99 -6.43 -13.98
N LEU A 62 -24.97 -7.76 -13.86
CA LEU A 62 -24.16 -8.48 -12.88
C LEU A 62 -22.64 -8.24 -13.06
N PRO A 63 -22.04 -8.42 -14.25
CA PRO A 63 -20.61 -8.17 -14.42
C PRO A 63 -20.23 -6.69 -14.21
N VAL A 64 -21.13 -5.75 -14.53
CA VAL A 64 -20.91 -4.33 -14.28
C VAL A 64 -20.93 -4.03 -12.78
N HIS A 65 -21.85 -4.64 -12.03
CA HIS A 65 -21.90 -4.54 -10.58
C HIS A 65 -20.63 -5.11 -9.94
N ILE A 66 -20.21 -6.32 -10.35
CA ILE A 66 -18.96 -6.94 -9.87
C ILE A 66 -17.75 -6.05 -10.20
N ALA A 67 -17.63 -5.57 -11.43
CA ALA A 67 -16.52 -4.71 -11.84
C ALA A 67 -16.46 -3.42 -11.01
N ARG A 68 -17.62 -2.82 -10.69
CA ARG A 68 -17.68 -1.63 -9.84
C ARG A 68 -17.25 -1.96 -8.41
N THR A 69 -17.72 -3.06 -7.84
CA THR A 69 -17.36 -3.50 -6.50
C THR A 69 -15.86 -3.82 -6.40
N VAL A 70 -15.31 -4.52 -7.39
CA VAL A 70 -13.88 -4.77 -7.53
C VAL A 70 -13.11 -3.46 -7.58
N ALA A 71 -13.48 -2.53 -8.47
CA ALA A 71 -12.75 -1.27 -8.61
C ALA A 71 -12.71 -0.46 -7.31
N VAL A 72 -13.85 -0.32 -6.63
CA VAL A 72 -13.93 0.43 -5.36
C VAL A 72 -13.09 -0.24 -4.27
N ASN A 73 -13.18 -1.56 -4.13
CA ASN A 73 -12.40 -2.29 -3.14
C ASN A 73 -10.89 -2.25 -3.46
N SER A 74 -10.50 -2.52 -4.72
CA SER A 74 -9.11 -2.45 -5.16
C SER A 74 -8.49 -1.08 -4.89
N ILE A 75 -9.19 0.01 -5.21
CA ILE A 75 -8.69 1.37 -4.95
C ILE A 75 -8.57 1.63 -3.45
N GLY A 76 -9.58 1.24 -2.66
CA GLY A 76 -9.56 1.41 -1.20
C GLY A 76 -8.41 0.66 -0.53
N PHE A 77 -8.26 -0.65 -0.83
CA PHE A 77 -7.17 -1.45 -0.29
C PHE A 77 -5.80 -1.03 -0.82
N SER A 78 -5.69 -0.62 -2.09
CA SER A 78 -4.45 -0.08 -2.67
C SER A 78 -4.00 1.19 -1.95
N ALA A 79 -4.91 2.14 -1.74
CA ALA A 79 -4.60 3.37 -1.02
C ALA A 79 -4.22 3.07 0.43
N PHE A 80 -4.99 2.21 1.11
CA PHE A 80 -4.73 1.80 2.49
C PHE A 80 -3.34 1.17 2.66
N CYS A 81 -3.05 0.10 1.92
CA CYS A 81 -1.77 -0.60 2.03
C CYS A 81 -0.60 0.27 1.55
N GLY A 82 -0.79 1.10 0.52
CA GLY A 82 0.25 1.99 0.03
C GLY A 82 0.64 3.07 1.05
N ILE A 83 -0.36 3.74 1.63
CA ILE A 83 -0.14 4.76 2.68
C ILE A 83 0.46 4.13 3.93
N TYR A 84 -0.07 2.98 4.37
CA TYR A 84 0.46 2.24 5.52
C TYR A 84 1.94 1.90 5.34
N GLN A 85 2.31 1.28 4.21
CA GLN A 85 3.67 0.83 3.97
C GLN A 85 4.64 2.01 3.79
N GLY A 86 4.18 3.10 3.15
CA GLY A 86 4.91 4.35 3.05
C GLY A 86 5.17 4.97 4.43
N LEU A 87 4.12 5.16 5.23
CA LEU A 87 4.24 5.71 6.59
C LEU A 87 5.14 4.84 7.47
N HIS A 88 4.97 3.52 7.42
CA HIS A 88 5.82 2.60 8.16
C HIS A 88 7.30 2.78 7.81
N CYS A 89 7.63 2.86 6.52
CA CYS A 89 8.99 3.09 6.05
C CYS A 89 9.53 4.46 6.48
N THR A 90 8.73 5.53 6.41
CA THR A 90 9.16 6.86 6.87
C THR A 90 9.40 6.92 8.37
N MET A 91 8.59 6.23 9.17
CA MET A 91 8.77 6.15 10.63
C MET A 91 10.01 5.32 11.00
N GLU A 92 10.26 4.21 10.29
CA GLU A 92 11.49 3.44 10.43
C GLU A 92 12.73 4.29 10.10
N ALA A 93 12.68 5.03 8.98
CA ALA A 93 13.77 5.90 8.56
C ALA A 93 14.00 7.06 9.54
N GLY A 94 12.93 7.66 10.07
CA GLY A 94 13.01 8.78 11.00
C GLY A 94 13.48 8.40 12.41
N ARG A 95 13.03 7.25 12.96
CA ARG A 95 13.41 6.80 14.32
C ARG A 95 14.60 5.84 14.35
N GLY A 96 14.99 5.25 13.22
CA GLY A 96 16.05 4.24 13.16
C GLY A 96 15.74 2.97 13.97
N ARG A 97 14.46 2.67 14.24
CA ARG A 97 14.01 1.49 14.99
C ARG A 97 12.87 0.75 14.28
N GLN A 98 12.86 -0.57 14.38
CA GLN A 98 11.80 -1.46 13.89
C GLN A 98 10.97 -1.96 15.08
N ASP A 99 10.14 -1.08 15.65
CA ASP A 99 9.30 -1.41 16.79
C ASP A 99 7.83 -1.53 16.37
N SER A 100 7.06 -2.39 17.04
CA SER A 100 5.61 -2.53 16.83
C SER A 100 4.83 -1.22 17.07
N LEU A 101 5.40 -0.28 17.83
CA LEU A 101 4.88 1.07 18.01
C LEU A 101 4.83 1.87 16.70
N ASN A 102 5.81 1.71 15.81
CA ASN A 102 5.82 2.38 14.52
C ASN A 102 4.73 1.78 13.61
N ALA A 103 4.53 0.46 13.66
CA ALA A 103 3.43 -0.22 12.97
C ALA A 103 2.05 0.24 13.48
N ALA A 104 1.88 0.36 14.79
CA ALA A 104 0.64 0.84 15.40
C ALA A 104 0.36 2.30 15.04
N ALA A 105 1.37 3.17 15.11
CA ALA A 105 1.24 4.58 14.75
C ALA A 105 0.95 4.77 13.26
N ALA A 106 1.65 4.05 12.38
CA ALA A 106 1.38 4.07 10.94
C ALA A 106 -0.05 3.58 10.65
N GLY A 107 -0.50 2.52 11.32
CA GLY A 107 -1.88 2.02 11.22
C GLY A 107 -2.92 3.05 11.69
N PHE A 108 -2.67 3.72 12.82
CA PHE A 108 -3.56 4.76 13.34
C PHE A 108 -3.65 5.97 12.41
N LEU A 109 -2.53 6.45 11.88
CA LEU A 109 -2.51 7.57 10.93
C LEU A 109 -3.18 7.20 9.61
N THR A 110 -2.93 5.98 9.12
CA THR A 110 -3.54 5.48 7.89
C THR A 110 -5.05 5.34 8.06
N GLY A 111 -5.50 4.76 9.17
CA GLY A 111 -6.91 4.60 9.49
C GLY A 111 -7.62 5.93 9.75
N GLY A 112 -7.00 6.84 10.50
CA GLY A 112 -7.56 8.17 10.76
C GLY A 112 -7.59 9.10 9.55
N GLY A 113 -6.74 8.87 8.55
CA GLY A 113 -6.75 9.62 7.30
C GLY A 113 -7.75 9.10 6.26
N MET A 114 -8.18 7.84 6.36
CA MET A 114 -9.13 7.20 5.44
C MET A 114 -10.53 6.95 6.02
N GLY A 115 -10.69 7.09 7.34
CA GLY A 115 -11.94 6.91 8.07
C GLY A 115 -12.73 8.20 8.28
#